data_AF-B3G121-F1
#
_entry.id   AF-B3G121-F1
#
_cell.length_a   1.000
_cell.length_b   1.000
_cell.length_c   1.000
_cell.angle_alpha   90.00
_cell.angle_beta   90.00
_cell.angle_gamma   90.00
#
_symmetry.space_group_name_H-M   'P 1'
#
loop_
_entity.id
_entity.type
_entity.pdbx_description
1 polymer ?
#
loop_
_entity_poly.entity_id
_entity_poly.type
_entity_poly.pdbx_seq_one_letter_code
_entity_poly.pdbx_strand_id
1 'polypeptide(L)' 'MSTKQVADTAEVKREKVILIADHTHGEQKCKTGDEISVTSIEKEWLIRHKRIAAPADQAAAAGKAKE' A
#
# COMPACT_ATOMS: atom_id res chain seq x y z
N MET A 1 17.37 22.06 31.10
CA MET A 1 16.24 22.42 30.22
C MET A 1 16.05 21.31 29.20
N SER A 2 15.21 20.31 29.50
CA SER A 2 14.98 19.16 28.62
C SER A 2 13.89 19.52 27.61
N THR A 3 14.28 19.90 26.39
CA THR A 3 13.34 20.11 25.29
C THR A 3 12.84 18.75 24.79
N LYS A 4 11.67 18.42 25.33
CA LYS A 4 10.72 17.39 24.95
C LYS A 4 10.59 17.30 23.43
N GLN A 5 11.05 16.18 22.89
CA GLN A 5 10.84 15.75 21.51
C GLN A 5 9.33 15.59 21.27
N VAL A 6 8.69 16.64 20.77
CA VAL A 6 7.35 16.57 20.21
C VAL A 6 7.52 15.92 18.83
N ALA A 7 7.50 14.59 18.81
CA ALA A 7 7.23 13.85 17.59
C ALA A 7 5.76 14.12 17.23
N ASP A 8 5.53 15.24 16.56
CA ASP A 8 4.32 15.51 15.80
C ASP A 8 4.30 14.51 14.64
N THR A 9 3.99 13.27 15.00
CA THR A 9 3.75 12.19 14.05
C THR A 9 2.36 12.47 13.53
N ALA A 10 2.27 13.36 12.54
CA ALA A 10 1.18 13.31 11.59
C ALA A 10 1.00 11.83 11.25
N GLU A 11 -0.09 11.24 11.74
CA GLU A 11 -0.39 9.83 11.64
C GLU A 11 -0.67 9.55 10.17
N VAL A 12 0.40 9.44 9.38
CA VAL A 12 0.33 9.01 8.00
C VAL A 12 -0.17 7.57 8.10
N LYS A 13 -1.47 7.38 7.89
CA LYS A 13 -2.10 6.06 7.87
C LYS A 13 -1.36 5.22 6.83
N ARG A 14 -0.47 4.36 7.32
CA ARG A 14 0.24 3.36 6.52
C ARG A 14 -0.59 2.09 6.54
N GLU A 15 -0.95 1.62 5.37
CA GLU A 15 -1.66 0.37 5.17
C GLU A 15 -0.65 -0.71 4.77
N LYS A 16 -0.79 -1.87 5.39
CA LYS A 16 -0.04 -3.07 5.02
C LYS A 16 -0.67 -3.67 3.77
N VAL A 17 0.13 -3.86 2.73
CA VAL A 17 -0.29 -4.44 1.46
C VAL A 17 0.68 -5.52 1.03
N ILE A 18 0.14 -6.57 0.40
CA ILE A 18 0.93 -7.68 -0.13
C ILE A 18 1.21 -7.40 -1.60
N LEU A 19 2.49 -7.45 -1.96
CA LEU A 19 2.93 -7.32 -3.34
C LEU A 19 2.53 -8.55 -4.15
N ILE A 20 1.93 -8.34 -5.31
CA ILE A 20 1.62 -9.38 -6.31
C ILE A 20 2.67 -9.44 -7.43
N ALA A 21 3.63 -8.50 -7.42
CA ALA A 21 4.72 -8.44 -8.36
C ALA A 21 5.96 -7.84 -7.68
N ASP A 22 7.16 -8.21 -8.14
CA ASP A 22 8.41 -7.63 -7.63
C ASP A 22 8.39 -6.10 -7.76
N HIS A 23 8.79 -5.42 -6.68
CA HIS A 23 8.79 -3.97 -6.57
C HIS A 23 9.96 -3.53 -5.70
N THR A 24 10.55 -2.38 -6.05
CA THR A 24 11.57 -1.77 -5.19
C THR A 24 10.88 -0.69 -4.38
N HIS A 25 10.68 -0.95 -3.09
CA HIS A 25 10.08 -0.02 -2.15
C HIS A 25 11.18 0.79 -1.46
N GLY A 26 11.38 2.03 -1.91
CA GLY A 26 12.53 2.84 -1.51
C GLY A 26 13.85 2.20 -1.96
N GLU A 27 14.71 1.82 -1.02
CA GLU A 27 15.97 1.10 -1.27
C GLU A 27 15.86 -0.42 -1.04
N GLN A 28 14.67 -0.92 -0.65
CA GLN A 28 14.45 -2.34 -0.43
C GLN A 28 13.81 -3.00 -1.66
N LYS A 29 14.41 -4.10 -2.11
CA LYS A 29 13.83 -4.95 -3.16
C LYS A 29 12.84 -5.92 -2.51
N CYS A 30 11.57 -5.61 -2.63
CA CYS A 30 10.48 -6.46 -2.16
C CYS A 30 10.01 -7.38 -3.29
N LYS A 31 9.74 -8.64 -2.93
CA LYS A 31 9.32 -9.67 -3.90
C LYS A 31 7.81 -9.82 -3.88
N THR A 32 7.29 -10.51 -4.87
CA THR A 32 5.91 -11.01 -4.84
C THR A 32 5.67 -11.84 -3.57
N GLY A 33 4.60 -11.53 -2.84
CA GLY A 33 4.25 -12.13 -1.55
C GLY A 33 4.78 -11.38 -0.32
N ASP A 34 5.61 -10.36 -0.52
CA ASP A 34 6.17 -9.56 0.57
C ASP A 34 5.16 -8.50 1.06
N GLU A 35 5.09 -8.29 2.38
CA GLU A 35 4.19 -7.31 3.01
C GLU A 35 4.93 -5.99 3.21
N ILE A 36 4.45 -4.93 2.56
CA ILE A 36 4.99 -3.57 2.69
C ILE A 36 3.96 -2.64 3.32
N SER A 37 4.43 -1.68 4.12
CA SER A 37 3.59 -0.65 4.71
C SER A 37 3.67 0.62 3.89
N VAL A 38 2.59 0.94 3.16
CA VAL A 38 2.54 2.07 2.22
C VAL A 38 1.48 3.07 2.63
N THR A 39 1.62 4.32 2.22
CA THR A 39 0.56 5.31 2.38
C THR A 39 -0.61 5.04 1.42
N SER A 40 -1.78 5.66 1.66
CA SER A 40 -2.92 5.53 0.74
C SER A 40 -2.58 5.97 -0.69
N ILE A 41 -1.73 7.00 -0.86
CA ILE A 41 -1.27 7.48 -2.17
C ILE A 41 -0.41 6.43 -2.88
N GLU A 42 0.55 5.84 -2.15
CA GLU A 42 1.41 4.78 -2.68
C GLU A 42 0.60 3.51 -2.96
N LYS A 43 -0.37 3.17 -2.13
CA LYS A 43 -1.30 2.06 -2.36
C LYS A 43 -2.03 2.23 -3.69
N GLU A 44 -2.63 3.40 -3.95
CA GLU A 44 -3.28 3.70 -5.23
C GLU A 44 -2.31 3.59 -6.42
N TRP A 45 -1.08 4.09 -6.25
CA TRP A 45 -0.04 3.97 -7.26
C TRP A 45 0.30 2.49 -7.55
N LEU A 46 0.49 1.69 -6.50
CA LEU A 46 0.78 0.27 -6.62
C LEU A 46 -0.37 -0.50 -7.28
N ILE A 47 -1.62 -0.15 -7.00
CA ILE A 47 -2.80 -0.74 -7.66
C ILE A 47 -2.80 -0.38 -9.14
N ARG A 48 -2.60 0.91 -9.47
CA ARG A 48 -2.57 1.39 -10.86
C ARG A 48 -1.46 0.72 -11.68
N HIS A 49 -0.33 0.44 -11.05
CA HIS A 49 0.82 -0.24 -11.66
C HIS A 49 0.78 -1.78 -11.53
N LYS A 50 -0.34 -2.35 -11.05
CA LYS A 50 -0.53 -3.80 -10.86
C LYS A 50 0.56 -4.46 -10.00
N ARG A 51 1.06 -3.74 -9.00
CA ARG A 51 2.07 -4.20 -8.03
C ARG A 51 1.45 -4.81 -6.78
N ILE A 52 0.25 -4.38 -6.40
CA ILE A 52 -0.55 -5.01 -5.34
C ILE A 52 -1.94 -5.36 -5.90
N ALA A 53 -2.63 -6.30 -5.26
CA ALA A 53 -4.03 -6.54 -5.57
C ALA A 53 -4.85 -5.29 -5.25
N ALA A 54 -5.76 -4.91 -6.16
CA ALA A 54 -6.78 -3.92 -5.83
C ALA A 54 -7.54 -4.41 -4.59
N PRO A 55 -7.82 -3.55 -3.59
CA PRO A 55 -8.65 -3.95 -2.47
C PRO A 55 -9.95 -4.52 -3.03
N ALA A 56 -10.30 -5.72 -2.59
CA ALA A 56 -11.45 -6.47 -3.09
C ALA A 56 -12.78 -5.70 -2.93
N ASP A 57 -12.78 -4.61 -2.17
CA ASP A 57 -13.90 -3.66 -2.02
C ASP A 57 -14.27 -2.93 -3.32
N GLN A 58 -13.38 -2.82 -4.32
CA GLN A 58 -13.71 -2.24 -5.64
C GLN A 58 -13.66 -3.21 -6.81
N ALA A 59 -13.15 -4.44 -6.64
CA ALA A 59 -13.14 -5.44 -7.71
C ALA A 59 -14.49 -6.18 -7.86
N ALA A 60 -15.39 -6.08 -6.89
CA ALA A 60 -16.73 -6.68 -6.98
C ALA A 60 -17.72 -5.87 -7.85
N ALA A 61 -17.41 -4.63 -8.26
CA ALA A 61 -18.31 -3.79 -9.06
C ALA A 61 -18.06 -3.86 -10.58
N ALA A 62 -16.98 -4.51 -11.06
CA ALA A 62 -16.66 -4.61 -12.49
C ALA A 62 -16.63 -6.05 -13.03
N GLY A 63 -17.21 -7.00 -12.29
CA GLY A 63 -17.07 -8.42 -12.61
C GLY A 63 -18.24 -9.33 -12.18
N LYS A 64 -19.47 -8.83 -12.09
CA LYS A 64 -20.69 -9.67 -12.12
C LYS A 64 -21.83 -8.92 -12.79
N ALA A 65 -21.69 -8.72 -14.09
CA ALA A 65 -22.80 -8.48 -15.01
C ALA A 65 -22.78 -9.56 -16.09
N LYS A 66 -23.03 -10.81 -15.69
CA LYS A 66 -23.60 -11.86 -16.55
C LYS A 66 -23.98 -13.07 -15.72
N GLU A 67 -25.24 -13.12 -15.30
CA GLU A 67 -26.13 -14.28 -15.45
C GLU A 67 -27.56 -13.77 -15.55
#